data_AF-A0A9N9FLN1-F1
#
_entry.id   AF-A0A9N9FLN1-F1
#
_cell.length_a   1.000
_cell.length_b   1.000
_cell.length_c   1.000
_cell.angle_alpha   90.00
_cell.angle_beta   90.00
_cell.angle_gamma   90.00
#
_symmetry.space_group_name_H-M   'P 1'
#
loop_
_entity.id
_entity.type
_entity.pdbx_description
1 polymer ?
#
loop_
_entity_poly.entity_id
_entity_poly.type
_entity_poly.pdbx_seq_one_letter_code
_entity_poly.pdbx_strand_id
1 'polypeptide(L)'
;QEFLTNKNEDIEAFFPKFIKLPNVEELNDLLQTPPTQPIEVREQVLDSDLAKLKKYIIRSPRVSIPELSRLFDGAITSPSPSGSVANRHITWDLLVKIPLEVVSSLFHIKIICDRDKQDLSTATIRLKRPDLFGWLKSALVFKGEEKEALEDIAKAEHELLNKAKLWNLLYFGNLQYIFAYVAAGNFIRSLNIKVVSQDFDLSLVVDRILTVVTSINITRCLLHFIPQLPTNMPYPIYSVIKRGTCEVRFDGSVFMKMQDKIKSFHEIDHVS
;
A
#
# COMPACT_ATOMS: atom_id res chain seq x y z
N GLN A 1 17.62 -16.22 -32.23
CA GLN A 1 17.40 -14.91 -31.59
C GLN A 1 15.92 -14.56 -31.70
N GLU A 2 15.07 -15.45 -31.20
CA GLU A 2 13.59 -15.35 -31.23
C GLU A 2 13.09 -16.31 -30.14
N PHE A 3 13.09 -15.89 -28.87
CA PHE A 3 12.46 -16.66 -27.76
C PHE A 3 12.23 -15.79 -26.50
N LEU A 4 11.93 -14.50 -26.66
CA LEU A 4 11.64 -13.60 -25.53
C LEU A 4 10.53 -12.56 -25.81
N THR A 5 9.50 -12.95 -26.54
CA THR A 5 8.39 -12.04 -26.91
C THR A 5 7.01 -12.67 -26.78
N ASN A 6 6.75 -13.48 -25.72
CA ASN A 6 5.40 -14.01 -25.48
C ASN A 6 5.12 -14.33 -24.00
N LYS A 7 5.12 -13.32 -23.11
CA LYS A 7 4.65 -13.45 -21.72
C LYS A 7 3.79 -12.28 -21.20
N ASN A 8 3.23 -11.48 -22.11
CA ASN A 8 2.24 -10.46 -21.75
C ASN A 8 0.83 -10.98 -22.07
N GLU A 9 0.40 -12.02 -21.36
CA GLU A 9 -1.04 -12.17 -21.14
C GLU A 9 -1.41 -11.10 -20.11
N ASP A 10 -1.86 -9.98 -20.66
CA ASP A 10 -1.79 -8.65 -20.09
C ASP A 10 -2.65 -8.55 -18.82
N ILE A 11 -2.08 -8.09 -17.70
CA ILE A 11 -2.85 -7.82 -16.48
C ILE A 11 -4.07 -6.92 -16.78
N GLU A 12 -3.98 -6.10 -17.84
CA GLU A 12 -5.07 -5.27 -18.36
C GLU A 12 -6.29 -6.06 -18.84
N ALA A 13 -6.13 -7.32 -19.24
CA ALA A 13 -7.25 -8.18 -19.61
C ALA A 13 -8.18 -8.46 -18.42
N PHE A 14 -7.63 -8.51 -17.20
CA PHE A 14 -8.37 -8.73 -15.95
C PHE A 14 -8.65 -7.43 -15.21
N PHE A 15 -7.69 -6.49 -15.25
CA PHE A 15 -7.71 -5.22 -14.53
C PHE A 15 -7.31 -4.09 -15.48
N PRO A 16 -8.21 -3.67 -16.39
CA PRO A 16 -7.92 -2.61 -17.34
C PRO A 16 -7.60 -1.30 -16.59
N LYS A 17 -6.74 -0.47 -17.16
CA LYS A 17 -6.47 0.86 -16.59
C LYS A 17 -7.77 1.63 -16.43
N PHE A 18 -7.92 2.39 -15.35
CA PHE A 18 -9.04 3.32 -15.24
C PHE A 18 -8.93 4.39 -16.33
N ILE A 19 -10.06 4.84 -16.87
CA ILE A 19 -10.08 5.84 -17.97
C ILE A 19 -9.57 7.20 -17.47
N LYS A 20 -9.86 7.53 -16.21
CA LYS A 20 -9.48 8.77 -15.55
C LYS A 20 -9.02 8.49 -14.14
N LEU A 21 -8.36 9.48 -13.53
CA LEU A 21 -8.14 9.47 -12.10
C LEU A 21 -9.50 9.62 -11.38
N PRO A 22 -9.86 8.71 -10.45
CA PRO A 22 -11.03 8.89 -9.61
C PRO A 22 -10.97 10.17 -8.81
N ASN A 23 -12.08 10.91 -8.77
CA ASN A 23 -12.28 11.88 -7.70
C ASN A 23 -12.59 11.15 -6.38
N VAL A 24 -12.60 11.89 -5.28
CA VAL A 24 -12.76 11.30 -3.93
C VAL A 24 -14.12 10.62 -3.73
N GLU A 25 -15.17 11.10 -4.38
CA GLU A 25 -16.53 10.55 -4.29
C GLU A 25 -16.64 9.20 -5.03
N GLU A 26 -15.93 9.07 -6.16
CA GLU A 26 -15.91 7.86 -6.99
C GLU A 26 -14.96 6.77 -6.45
N LEU A 27 -14.05 7.13 -5.54
CA LEU A 27 -12.98 6.24 -5.07
C LEU A 27 -13.51 4.96 -4.45
N ASN A 28 -14.57 5.02 -3.64
CA ASN A 28 -15.03 3.85 -2.91
C ASN A 28 -15.51 2.76 -3.87
N ASP A 29 -16.38 3.14 -4.82
CA ASP A 29 -16.90 2.23 -5.83
C ASP A 29 -15.79 1.70 -6.73
N LEU A 30 -14.84 2.56 -7.12
CA LEU A 30 -13.74 2.17 -8.00
C LEU A 30 -12.76 1.21 -7.32
N LEU A 31 -12.48 1.40 -6.04
CA LEU A 31 -11.63 0.49 -5.27
C LEU A 31 -12.25 -0.90 -5.10
N GLN A 32 -13.57 -1.03 -5.19
CA GLN A 32 -14.28 -2.31 -5.15
C GLN A 32 -14.55 -2.94 -6.52
N THR A 33 -14.06 -2.33 -7.61
CA THR A 33 -14.28 -2.83 -8.97
C THR A 33 -13.74 -4.27 -9.09
N PRO A 34 -14.58 -5.25 -9.43
CA PRO A 34 -14.13 -6.63 -9.64
C PRO A 34 -13.23 -6.72 -10.89
N PRO A 35 -12.45 -7.79 -11.04
CA PRO A 35 -11.80 -8.06 -12.32
C PRO A 35 -12.87 -8.24 -13.40
N THR A 36 -12.52 -7.93 -14.65
CA THR A 36 -13.39 -8.08 -15.83
C THR A 36 -13.82 -9.54 -16.06
N GLN A 37 -12.99 -10.48 -15.63
CA GLN A 37 -13.28 -11.90 -15.58
C GLN A 37 -12.67 -12.51 -14.31
N PRO A 38 -13.25 -13.58 -13.74
CA PRO A 38 -12.76 -14.17 -12.50
C PRO A 38 -11.29 -14.62 -12.62
N ILE A 39 -10.50 -14.36 -11.58
CA ILE A 39 -9.10 -14.78 -11.51
C ILE A 39 -9.03 -16.29 -11.25
N GLU A 40 -8.24 -16.97 -12.06
CA GLU A 40 -8.00 -18.39 -11.90
C GLU A 40 -7.17 -18.65 -10.63
N VAL A 41 -7.70 -19.47 -9.72
CA VAL A 41 -7.08 -19.85 -8.46
C VAL A 41 -6.92 -21.35 -8.35
N ARG A 42 -5.88 -21.81 -7.65
CA ARG A 42 -5.65 -23.24 -7.42
C ARG A 42 -6.40 -23.72 -6.18
N GLU A 43 -6.47 -22.86 -5.19
CA GLU A 43 -7.04 -23.17 -3.88
C GLU A 43 -8.56 -23.24 -3.93
N GLN A 44 -9.11 -24.14 -3.12
CA GLN A 44 -10.55 -24.30 -3.01
C GLN A 44 -11.06 -23.42 -1.88
N VAL A 45 -12.06 -22.58 -2.17
CA VAL A 45 -12.85 -21.93 -1.12
C VAL A 45 -13.82 -22.96 -0.56
N LEU A 46 -13.68 -23.26 0.73
CA LEU A 46 -14.50 -24.25 1.44
C LEU A 46 -15.79 -23.64 2.04
N ASP A 47 -16.00 -22.34 1.84
CA ASP A 47 -16.98 -21.55 2.58
C ASP A 47 -18.32 -21.34 1.83
N SER A 48 -19.37 -21.07 2.60
CA SER A 48 -20.71 -20.65 2.18
C SER A 48 -20.71 -19.40 1.28
N ASP A 49 -19.64 -18.60 1.33
CA ASP A 49 -19.46 -17.37 0.55
C ASP A 49 -19.04 -17.59 -0.91
N LEU A 50 -18.84 -18.84 -1.36
CA LEU A 50 -18.42 -19.14 -2.74
C LEU A 50 -19.28 -18.42 -3.79
N ALA A 51 -20.60 -18.30 -3.55
CA ALA A 51 -21.51 -17.59 -4.45
C ALA A 51 -21.15 -16.10 -4.63
N LYS A 52 -20.76 -15.41 -3.55
CA LYS A 52 -20.33 -13.99 -3.58
C LYS A 52 -18.99 -13.81 -4.28
N LEU A 53 -18.18 -14.86 -4.31
CA LEU A 53 -16.81 -14.85 -4.82
C LEU A 53 -16.67 -15.20 -6.30
N LYS A 54 -17.72 -15.74 -6.93
CA LYS A 54 -17.69 -16.15 -8.36
C LYS A 54 -17.30 -15.05 -9.33
N LYS A 55 -17.56 -13.78 -8.99
CA LYS A 55 -17.18 -12.62 -9.82
C LYS A 55 -15.71 -12.22 -9.67
N TYR A 56 -15.02 -12.72 -8.65
CA TYR A 56 -13.61 -12.39 -8.37
C TYR A 56 -12.68 -13.54 -8.72
N ILE A 57 -13.08 -14.79 -8.46
CA ILE A 57 -12.22 -15.96 -8.60
C ILE A 57 -12.96 -17.15 -9.21
N ILE A 58 -12.20 -18.00 -9.89
CA ILE A 58 -12.65 -19.30 -10.40
C ILE A 58 -11.57 -20.35 -10.15
N ARG A 59 -11.95 -21.51 -9.62
CA ARG A 59 -11.00 -22.60 -9.42
C ARG A 59 -10.59 -23.19 -10.77
N SER A 60 -9.29 -23.26 -11.04
CA SER A 60 -8.74 -23.84 -12.26
C SER A 60 -7.41 -24.56 -12.00
N PRO A 61 -7.18 -25.75 -12.60
CA PRO A 61 -5.90 -26.43 -12.53
C PRO A 61 -4.81 -25.73 -13.36
N ARG A 62 -5.18 -24.84 -14.29
CA ARG A 62 -4.28 -24.04 -15.12
C ARG A 62 -4.58 -22.58 -14.86
N VAL A 63 -3.53 -21.78 -14.66
CA VAL A 63 -3.67 -20.35 -14.40
C VAL A 63 -2.89 -19.56 -15.46
N SER A 64 -3.54 -18.57 -16.07
CA SER A 64 -2.94 -17.69 -17.08
C SER A 64 -1.86 -16.79 -16.48
N ILE A 65 -2.13 -16.19 -15.30
CA ILE A 65 -1.20 -15.28 -14.64
C ILE A 65 -0.85 -15.81 -13.24
N PRO A 66 0.25 -16.58 -13.09
CA PRO A 66 0.63 -17.21 -11.83
C PRO A 66 0.84 -16.22 -10.68
N GLU A 67 1.32 -15.01 -10.97
CA GLU A 67 1.49 -13.91 -10.01
C GLU A 67 0.16 -13.49 -9.40
N LEU A 68 -0.85 -13.20 -10.23
CA LEU A 68 -2.20 -12.84 -9.78
C LEU A 68 -2.84 -14.00 -9.01
N SER A 69 -2.81 -15.21 -9.58
CA SER A 69 -3.35 -16.41 -8.93
C SER A 69 -2.81 -16.57 -7.50
N ARG A 70 -1.50 -16.38 -7.28
CA ARG A 70 -0.88 -16.48 -5.95
C ARG A 70 -1.40 -15.45 -4.94
N LEU A 71 -1.76 -14.25 -5.37
CA LEU A 71 -2.33 -13.23 -4.48
C LEU A 71 -3.68 -13.69 -3.92
N PHE A 72 -4.53 -14.22 -4.80
CA PHE A 72 -5.86 -14.70 -4.42
C PHE A 72 -5.78 -16.04 -3.66
N ASP A 73 -4.92 -16.97 -4.06
CA ASP A 73 -4.65 -18.20 -3.30
C ASP A 73 -4.18 -17.86 -1.87
N GLY A 74 -3.33 -16.84 -1.71
CA GLY A 74 -2.91 -16.31 -0.41
C GLY A 74 -4.07 -15.73 0.40
N ALA A 75 -4.98 -14.98 -0.22
CA ALA A 75 -6.19 -14.48 0.44
C ALA A 75 -7.13 -15.61 0.89
N ILE A 76 -7.22 -16.70 0.12
CA ILE A 76 -8.04 -17.86 0.47
C ILE A 76 -7.43 -18.60 1.68
N THR A 77 -6.13 -18.85 1.63
CA THR A 77 -5.43 -19.74 2.58
C THR A 77 -4.85 -19.04 3.81
N SER A 78 -4.77 -17.71 3.81
CA SER A 78 -4.25 -16.97 4.96
C SER A 78 -5.06 -17.30 6.21
N PRO A 79 -4.38 -17.65 7.32
CA PRO A 79 -5.07 -17.83 8.59
C PRO A 79 -5.68 -16.49 9.02
N SER A 80 -6.78 -16.56 9.77
CA SER A 80 -7.31 -15.36 10.44
C SER A 80 -6.18 -14.69 11.22
N PRO A 81 -6.03 -13.34 11.16
CA PRO A 81 -4.97 -12.66 11.88
C PRO A 81 -5.11 -12.97 13.38
N SER A 82 -4.30 -13.87 13.92
CA SER A 82 -4.46 -14.31 15.30
C SER A 82 -3.12 -14.71 15.88
N GLY A 83 -3.04 -14.64 17.20
CA GLY A 83 -1.78 -14.81 17.92
C GLY A 83 -0.92 -13.55 17.86
N SER A 84 0.35 -13.71 17.53
CA SER A 84 1.37 -12.66 17.67
C SER A 84 1.20 -11.51 16.67
N VAL A 85 1.77 -10.35 17.03
CA VAL A 85 1.94 -9.18 16.15
C VAL A 85 2.59 -9.57 14.81
N ALA A 86 3.59 -10.44 14.86
CA ALA A 86 4.28 -10.93 13.68
C ALA A 86 3.34 -11.68 12.72
N ASN A 87 2.42 -12.49 13.23
CA ASN A 87 1.43 -13.19 12.40
C ASN A 87 0.44 -12.21 11.74
N ARG A 88 0.07 -11.13 12.45
CA ARG A 88 -0.78 -10.07 11.89
C ARG A 88 -0.06 -9.33 10.77
N HIS A 89 1.21 -8.94 10.98
CA HIS A 89 2.03 -8.30 9.94
C HIS A 89 2.16 -9.17 8.68
N ILE A 90 2.37 -10.49 8.85
CA ILE A 90 2.41 -11.43 7.72
C ILE A 90 1.08 -11.38 6.94
N THR A 91 -0.05 -11.36 7.66
CA THR A 91 -1.37 -11.34 7.02
C THR A 91 -1.61 -10.02 6.30
N TRP A 92 -1.34 -8.88 6.94
CA TRP A 92 -1.47 -7.56 6.31
C TRP A 92 -0.53 -7.39 5.11
N ASP A 93 0.69 -7.92 5.19
CA ASP A 93 1.61 -7.96 4.06
C ASP A 93 1.09 -8.77 2.89
N LEU A 94 0.53 -9.95 3.17
CA LEU A 94 -0.02 -10.81 2.13
C LEU A 94 -1.21 -10.17 1.40
N LEU A 95 -2.02 -9.36 2.10
CA LEU A 95 -3.25 -8.80 1.56
C LEU A 95 -3.10 -7.37 1.00
N VAL A 96 -2.07 -6.63 1.43
CA VAL A 96 -1.86 -5.23 1.04
C VAL A 96 -0.50 -5.04 0.37
N LYS A 97 0.59 -5.27 1.10
CA LYS A 97 1.97 -4.99 0.62
C LYS A 97 2.31 -5.78 -0.64
N ILE A 98 2.15 -7.10 -0.59
CA ILE A 98 2.52 -8.01 -1.68
C ILE A 98 1.68 -7.73 -2.93
N PRO A 99 0.34 -7.58 -2.85
CA PRO A 99 -0.46 -7.16 -4.00
C PRO A 99 0.01 -5.85 -4.62
N LEU A 100 0.28 -4.81 -3.83
CA LEU A 100 0.80 -3.53 -4.35
C LEU A 100 2.12 -3.72 -5.12
N GLU A 101 3.08 -4.46 -4.56
CA GLU A 101 4.40 -4.68 -5.18
C GLU A 101 4.32 -5.55 -6.44
N VAL A 102 3.56 -6.64 -6.39
CA VAL A 102 3.41 -7.58 -7.52
C VAL A 102 2.68 -6.90 -8.68
N VAL A 103 1.54 -6.28 -8.39
CA VAL A 103 0.67 -5.70 -9.42
C VAL A 103 1.31 -4.46 -10.05
N SER A 104 1.99 -3.64 -9.25
CA SER A 104 2.73 -2.50 -9.82
C SER A 104 3.88 -2.93 -10.71
N SER A 105 4.50 -4.07 -10.42
CA SER A 105 5.52 -4.66 -11.28
C SER A 105 4.91 -5.17 -12.60
N LEU A 106 3.74 -5.81 -12.55
CA LEU A 106 2.99 -6.22 -13.73
C LEU A 106 2.54 -5.04 -14.61
N PHE A 107 2.22 -3.90 -13.99
CA PHE A 107 1.93 -2.64 -14.70
C PHE A 107 3.17 -1.80 -15.06
N HIS A 108 4.39 -2.27 -14.76
CA HIS A 108 5.65 -1.54 -14.98
C HIS A 108 5.78 -0.18 -14.27
N ILE A 109 5.11 -0.02 -13.13
CA ILE A 109 5.13 1.18 -12.29
C ILE A 109 5.61 0.88 -10.87
N LYS A 110 6.58 -0.03 -10.75
CA LYS A 110 7.18 -0.56 -9.51
C LYS A 110 6.99 0.35 -8.29
N ILE A 111 6.09 -0.08 -7.40
CA ILE A 111 5.93 0.45 -6.06
C ILE A 111 6.88 -0.32 -5.13
N ILE A 112 7.61 0.38 -4.29
CA ILE A 112 8.48 -0.23 -3.27
C ILE A 112 7.80 -0.01 -1.93
N CYS A 113 7.48 -1.11 -1.22
CA CYS A 113 6.89 -1.00 0.09
C CYS A 113 7.90 -1.32 1.20
N ASP A 114 8.06 -0.38 2.13
CA ASP A 114 8.96 -0.54 3.27
C ASP A 114 8.14 -0.58 4.57
N ARG A 115 8.53 -1.49 5.47
CA ARG A 115 8.08 -1.49 6.86
C ARG A 115 9.09 -0.77 7.74
N ASP A 116 8.64 -0.23 8.86
CA ASP A 116 9.55 0.28 9.88
C ASP A 116 10.33 -0.88 10.54
N LYS A 117 11.47 -1.24 9.95
CA LYS A 117 12.48 -2.07 10.61
C LYS A 117 13.16 -1.20 11.66
N GLN A 118 13.23 -1.71 12.90
CA GLN A 118 13.90 -1.11 14.05
C GLN A 118 15.00 -0.11 13.67
N ASP A 119 14.76 1.17 14.00
CA ASP A 119 15.81 2.18 14.00
C ASP A 119 16.86 1.78 15.06
N LEU A 120 17.98 1.19 14.61
CA LEU A 120 19.12 0.85 15.46
C LEU A 120 19.89 2.09 15.94
N SER A 121 19.50 3.28 15.48
CA SER A 121 20.00 4.53 16.04
C SER A 121 19.05 5.01 17.14
N THR A 122 19.59 5.30 18.32
CA THR A 122 18.87 5.84 19.49
C THR A 122 18.28 7.24 19.26
N ALA A 123 18.26 7.75 18.03
CA ALA A 123 17.67 9.03 17.64
C ALA A 123 16.21 8.80 17.19
N THR A 124 15.37 8.44 18.16
CA THR A 124 13.94 8.21 18.01
C THR A 124 13.21 9.33 17.27
N ILE A 125 12.76 9.03 16.05
CA ILE A 125 11.46 9.51 15.53
C ILE A 125 10.61 8.30 15.10
N ARG A 126 10.67 7.21 15.89
CA ARG A 126 9.83 6.02 15.71
C ARG A 126 8.33 6.34 15.81
N LEU A 127 7.98 7.40 16.53
CA LEU A 127 6.59 7.83 16.73
C LEU A 127 5.96 8.56 15.52
N LYS A 128 6.75 9.05 14.55
CA LYS A 128 6.20 9.77 13.39
C LYS A 128 6.13 8.93 12.12
N ARG A 129 6.78 7.77 12.09
CA ARG A 129 6.82 6.88 10.94
C ARG A 129 5.56 5.97 10.97
N PRO A 130 4.71 5.97 9.93
CA PRO A 130 3.77 4.87 9.68
C PRO A 130 4.41 3.48 9.70
N ASP A 131 3.63 2.43 9.93
CA ASP A 131 4.12 1.05 9.98
C ASP A 131 4.47 0.49 8.60
N LEU A 132 3.77 0.96 7.55
CA LEU A 132 4.03 0.63 6.15
C LEU A 132 4.04 1.90 5.26
N PHE A 133 4.94 1.92 4.28
CA PHE A 133 5.02 2.96 3.24
C PHE A 133 5.00 2.33 1.87
N GLY A 134 4.45 3.02 0.88
CA GLY A 134 4.65 2.71 -0.54
C GLY A 134 5.22 3.89 -1.29
N TRP A 135 6.33 3.65 -1.98
CA TRP A 135 7.05 4.63 -2.79
C TRP A 135 6.87 4.36 -4.27
N LEU A 136 6.51 5.39 -5.03
CA LEU A 136 6.47 5.38 -6.48
C LEU A 136 7.36 6.50 -7.01
N LYS A 137 8.41 6.17 -7.77
CA LYS A 137 9.40 7.14 -8.27
C LYS A 137 9.91 8.10 -7.16
N SER A 138 10.25 7.54 -5.99
CA SER A 138 10.68 8.28 -4.78
C SER A 138 9.62 9.16 -4.12
N ALA A 139 8.41 9.25 -4.66
CA ALA A 139 7.29 9.96 -4.05
C ALA A 139 6.49 9.03 -3.13
N LEU A 140 6.02 9.56 -2.00
CA LEU A 140 5.20 8.80 -1.06
C LEU A 140 3.76 8.76 -1.58
N VAL A 141 3.25 7.56 -1.90
CA VAL A 141 1.92 7.38 -2.50
C VAL A 141 0.98 6.51 -1.67
N PHE A 142 1.52 5.80 -0.68
CA PHE A 142 0.76 4.90 0.18
C PHE A 142 1.29 4.91 1.63
N LYS A 143 0.39 4.85 2.61
CA LYS A 143 0.71 4.74 4.05
C LYS A 143 -0.13 3.66 4.75
N GLY A 144 0.45 2.95 5.71
CA GLY A 144 -0.25 2.03 6.59
C GLY A 144 0.03 2.32 8.04
N GLU A 145 -1.01 2.33 8.89
CA GLU A 145 -0.87 2.38 10.34
C GLU A 145 -1.52 1.15 10.97
N GLU A 146 -0.82 0.46 11.85
CA GLU A 146 -1.19 -0.85 12.34
C GLU A 146 -1.21 -0.88 13.87
N LYS A 147 -2.23 -1.52 14.47
CA LYS A 147 -2.36 -1.72 15.91
C LYS A 147 -2.73 -3.16 16.23
N GLU A 148 -2.33 -3.61 17.41
CA GLU A 148 -2.54 -4.99 17.81
C GLU A 148 -4.00 -5.29 18.15
N ALA A 149 -4.63 -4.40 18.91
CA ALA A 149 -5.98 -4.58 19.44
C ALA A 149 -7.01 -3.84 18.58
N LEU A 150 -8.17 -4.47 18.34
CA LEU A 150 -9.25 -3.89 17.54
C LEU A 150 -9.75 -2.55 18.12
N GLU A 151 -9.79 -2.44 19.45
CA GLU A 151 -10.17 -1.21 20.17
C GLU A 151 -9.29 0.00 19.83
N ASP A 152 -8.06 -0.23 19.33
CA ASP A 152 -7.13 0.82 18.93
C ASP A 152 -7.31 1.27 17.47
N ILE A 153 -8.32 0.79 16.72
CA ILE A 153 -8.51 1.19 15.32
C ILE A 153 -8.69 2.71 15.15
N ALA A 154 -9.43 3.34 16.06
CA ALA A 154 -9.62 4.79 16.06
C ALA A 154 -8.31 5.54 16.38
N LYS A 155 -7.44 4.94 17.21
CA LYS A 155 -6.11 5.48 17.51
C LYS A 155 -5.20 5.37 16.30
N ALA A 156 -5.21 4.24 15.59
CA ALA A 156 -4.49 4.05 14.33
C ALA A 156 -4.89 5.13 13.31
N GLU A 157 -6.20 5.33 13.14
CA GLU A 157 -6.75 6.34 12.24
C GLU A 157 -6.31 7.76 12.64
N HIS A 158 -6.41 8.10 13.93
CA HIS A 158 -5.98 9.39 14.44
C HIS A 158 -4.48 9.64 14.22
N GLU A 159 -3.63 8.64 14.49
CA GLU A 159 -2.18 8.72 14.26
C GLU A 159 -1.87 8.92 12.78
N LEU A 160 -2.51 8.15 11.89
CA LEU A 160 -2.34 8.28 10.44
C LEU A 160 -2.76 9.68 9.94
N LEU A 161 -3.92 10.18 10.36
CA LEU A 161 -4.42 11.50 9.98
C LEU A 161 -3.53 12.62 10.51
N ASN A 162 -3.02 12.50 11.74
CA ASN A 162 -2.04 13.44 12.29
C ASN A 162 -0.73 13.43 11.48
N LYS A 163 -0.22 12.25 11.10
CA LYS A 163 0.94 12.08 10.22
C LYS A 163 0.69 12.59 8.79
N ALA A 164 -0.57 12.85 8.44
CA ALA A 164 -1.00 13.36 7.14
C ALA A 164 -1.22 14.88 7.09
N LYS A 165 -1.36 15.56 8.24
CA LYS A 165 -1.54 17.03 8.31
C LYS A 165 -0.43 17.82 7.61
N LEU A 166 0.74 17.21 7.43
CA LEU A 166 1.92 17.82 6.82
C LEU A 166 1.94 17.64 5.28
N TRP A 167 0.83 17.97 4.62
CA TRP A 167 0.73 17.87 3.16
C TRP A 167 1.60 18.93 2.47
N ASN A 168 2.73 18.52 1.90
CA ASN A 168 3.67 19.41 1.21
C ASN A 168 3.86 19.00 -0.26
N LEU A 169 3.70 19.94 -1.18
CA LEU A 169 3.87 19.75 -2.63
C LEU A 169 5.26 19.20 -3.01
N LEU A 170 6.30 19.53 -2.24
CA LEU A 170 7.64 18.98 -2.44
C LEU A 170 7.65 17.46 -2.28
N TYR A 171 6.86 16.92 -1.35
CA TYR A 171 6.88 15.49 -1.02
C TYR A 171 5.78 14.68 -1.71
N PHE A 172 4.61 15.29 -1.89
CA PHE A 172 3.43 14.63 -2.44
C PHE A 172 3.10 15.09 -3.86
N GLY A 173 3.85 16.03 -4.44
CA GLY A 173 3.56 16.57 -5.77
C GLY A 173 2.20 17.25 -5.80
N ASN A 174 1.54 17.21 -6.97
CA ASN A 174 0.19 17.74 -7.14
C ASN A 174 -0.90 16.68 -6.90
N LEU A 175 -0.63 15.69 -6.05
CA LEU A 175 -1.59 14.64 -5.75
C LEU A 175 -2.81 15.20 -5.03
N GLN A 176 -4.00 14.76 -5.44
CA GLN A 176 -5.25 15.16 -4.79
C GLN A 176 -5.45 14.46 -3.44
N TYR A 177 -4.95 13.23 -3.31
CA TYR A 177 -5.00 12.40 -2.12
C TYR A 177 -3.86 11.38 -2.19
N ILE A 178 -3.52 10.78 -1.05
CA ILE A 178 -2.72 9.56 -1.02
C ILE A 178 -3.56 8.43 -0.46
N PHE A 179 -3.27 7.23 -0.92
CA PHE A 179 -3.90 6.04 -0.41
C PHE A 179 -3.32 5.68 0.94
N ALA A 180 -4.15 5.11 1.80
CA ALA A 180 -3.71 4.59 3.06
C ALA A 180 -4.58 3.42 3.54
N TYR A 181 -4.18 2.80 4.63
CA TYR A 181 -5.04 1.94 5.40
C TYR A 181 -4.69 2.06 6.87
N VAL A 182 -5.66 1.73 7.71
CA VAL A 182 -5.39 1.38 9.10
C VAL A 182 -5.76 -0.07 9.34
N ALA A 183 -4.99 -0.76 10.17
CA ALA A 183 -5.30 -2.12 10.58
C ALA A 183 -5.27 -2.23 12.10
N ALA A 184 -6.21 -2.99 12.66
CA ALA A 184 -6.31 -3.22 14.08
C ALA A 184 -6.90 -4.60 14.33
N GLY A 185 -6.17 -5.48 15.01
CA GLY A 185 -6.61 -6.85 15.19
C GLY A 185 -6.83 -7.57 13.85
N ASN A 186 -8.08 -7.92 13.55
CA ASN A 186 -8.47 -8.60 12.31
C ASN A 186 -9.12 -7.64 11.31
N PHE A 187 -9.21 -6.36 11.64
CA PHE A 187 -9.88 -5.39 10.80
C PHE A 187 -8.85 -4.60 10.00
N ILE A 188 -9.14 -4.42 8.72
CA ILE A 188 -8.49 -3.41 7.87
C ILE A 188 -9.54 -2.41 7.46
N ARG A 189 -9.20 -1.14 7.56
CA ARG A 189 -9.94 -0.04 6.97
C ARG A 189 -9.09 0.60 5.90
N SER A 190 -9.55 0.54 4.65
CA SER A 190 -8.92 1.32 3.58
C SER A 190 -9.28 2.79 3.77
N LEU A 191 -8.31 3.65 3.55
CA LEU A 191 -8.42 5.08 3.69
C LEU A 191 -7.85 5.73 2.43
N ASN A 192 -8.39 6.88 2.06
CA ASN A 192 -7.55 7.89 1.46
C ASN A 192 -7.41 8.98 2.52
N ILE A 193 -6.29 9.69 2.53
CA ILE A 193 -5.98 10.62 3.64
C ILE A 193 -7.00 11.78 3.76
N LYS A 194 -7.93 11.90 2.81
CA LYS A 194 -9.06 12.84 2.85
C LYS A 194 -10.42 12.19 3.19
N VAL A 195 -10.59 10.88 3.06
CA VAL A 195 -11.88 10.15 3.19
C VAL A 195 -11.68 8.69 3.61
N VAL A 196 -12.52 8.24 4.55
CA VAL A 196 -12.65 6.83 4.97
C VAL A 196 -13.45 6.06 3.92
N SER A 197 -12.93 4.95 3.38
CA SER A 197 -13.61 4.22 2.30
C SER A 197 -14.39 3.01 2.80
N GLN A 198 -13.76 2.06 3.49
CA GLN A 198 -14.41 0.79 3.82
C GLN A 198 -13.67 -0.03 4.89
N ASP A 199 -14.45 -0.80 5.65
CA ASP A 199 -13.99 -1.79 6.64
C ASP A 199 -14.05 -3.22 6.07
N PHE A 200 -13.04 -4.02 6.41
CA PHE A 200 -12.90 -5.43 6.08
C PHE A 200 -12.60 -6.24 7.33
N ASP A 201 -13.37 -7.30 7.58
CA ASP A 201 -13.07 -8.31 8.60
C ASP A 201 -12.25 -9.45 7.99
N LEU A 202 -10.95 -9.43 8.23
CA LEU A 202 -10.01 -10.40 7.67
C LEU A 202 -10.21 -11.83 8.21
N SER A 203 -11.09 -12.06 9.18
CA SER A 203 -11.51 -13.42 9.52
C SER A 203 -12.32 -14.07 8.39
N LEU A 204 -13.02 -13.26 7.58
CA LEU A 204 -13.83 -13.69 6.45
C LEU A 204 -13.01 -13.79 5.17
N VAL A 205 -13.12 -14.92 4.45
CA VAL A 205 -12.43 -15.14 3.16
C VAL A 205 -12.82 -14.07 2.14
N VAL A 206 -14.11 -13.69 2.13
CA VAL A 206 -14.62 -12.67 1.20
C VAL A 206 -13.91 -11.33 1.38
N ASP A 207 -13.72 -10.89 2.61
CA ASP A 207 -13.11 -9.60 2.92
C ASP A 207 -11.59 -9.62 2.68
N ARG A 208 -10.93 -10.77 2.86
CA ARG A 208 -9.52 -10.94 2.43
C ARG A 208 -9.38 -10.80 0.91
N ILE A 209 -10.29 -11.39 0.14
CA ILE A 209 -10.30 -11.26 -1.32
C ILE A 209 -10.57 -9.80 -1.73
N LEU A 210 -11.54 -9.13 -1.10
CA LEU A 210 -11.83 -7.73 -1.35
C LEU A 210 -10.67 -6.80 -0.99
N THR A 211 -9.90 -7.13 0.05
CA THR A 211 -8.67 -6.40 0.42
C THR A 211 -7.61 -6.52 -0.68
N VAL A 212 -7.42 -7.70 -1.27
CA VAL A 212 -6.51 -7.90 -2.42
C VAL A 212 -6.99 -7.10 -3.64
N VAL A 213 -8.30 -7.17 -3.95
CA VAL A 213 -8.90 -6.40 -5.06
C VAL A 213 -8.72 -4.89 -4.86
N THR A 214 -8.93 -4.41 -3.64
CA THR A 214 -8.71 -3.01 -3.26
C THR A 214 -7.27 -2.60 -3.51
N SER A 215 -6.31 -3.43 -3.11
CA SER A 215 -4.87 -3.18 -3.32
C SER A 215 -4.47 -3.17 -4.80
N ILE A 216 -5.07 -4.04 -5.62
CA ILE A 216 -4.94 -4.02 -7.07
C ILE A 216 -5.50 -2.71 -7.65
N ASN A 217 -6.67 -2.30 -7.21
CA ASN A 217 -7.34 -1.10 -7.70
C ASN A 217 -6.64 0.21 -7.26
N ILE A 218 -6.00 0.23 -6.08
CA ILE A 218 -5.07 1.29 -5.70
C ILE A 218 -3.96 1.40 -6.75
N THR A 219 -3.36 0.29 -7.16
CA THR A 219 -2.29 0.31 -8.17
C THR A 219 -2.77 0.83 -9.52
N ARG A 220 -3.99 0.47 -9.94
CA ARG A 220 -4.63 1.02 -11.16
C ARG A 220 -4.81 2.54 -11.07
N CYS A 221 -5.13 3.08 -9.89
CA CYS A 221 -5.19 4.53 -9.67
C CYS A 221 -3.81 5.19 -9.74
N LEU A 222 -2.78 4.54 -9.17
CA LEU A 222 -1.42 5.06 -9.13
C LEU A 222 -0.79 5.24 -10.53
N LEU A 223 -1.29 4.54 -11.55
CA LEU A 223 -0.92 4.80 -12.96
C LEU A 223 -1.18 6.27 -13.36
N HIS A 224 -2.28 6.84 -12.87
CA HIS A 224 -2.66 8.23 -13.14
C HIS A 224 -1.92 9.25 -12.26
N PHE A 225 -1.28 8.79 -11.19
CA PHE A 225 -0.49 9.65 -10.30
C PHE A 225 0.85 10.02 -10.93
N ILE A 226 1.40 9.20 -11.84
CA ILE A 226 2.75 9.37 -12.38
C ILE A 226 3.02 10.78 -12.92
N PRO A 227 2.13 11.41 -13.73
CA PRO A 227 2.35 12.76 -14.21
C PRO A 227 2.28 13.86 -13.13
N GLN A 228 1.72 13.54 -11.96
CA GLN A 228 1.53 14.47 -10.83
C GLN A 228 2.63 14.37 -9.77
N LEU A 229 3.51 13.37 -9.87
CA LEU A 229 4.59 13.16 -8.92
C LEU A 229 5.66 14.27 -9.03
N PRO A 230 6.36 14.60 -7.93
CA PRO A 230 7.49 15.50 -7.97
C PRO A 230 8.57 15.00 -8.96
N THR A 231 8.95 15.82 -9.93
CA THR A 231 9.97 15.48 -10.95
C THR A 231 11.40 15.57 -10.44
N ASN A 232 11.65 16.35 -9.38
CA ASN A 232 13.00 16.74 -8.93
C ASN A 232 13.37 16.27 -7.52
N MET A 233 12.67 15.28 -6.96
CA MET A 233 12.94 14.78 -5.60
C MET A 233 13.65 13.43 -5.62
N PRO A 234 15.00 13.40 -5.58
CA PRO A 234 15.74 12.15 -5.55
C PRO A 234 15.67 11.43 -4.19
N TYR A 235 15.13 12.06 -3.14
CA TYR A 235 15.19 11.53 -1.77
C TYR A 235 13.79 11.26 -1.19
N PRO A 236 13.43 9.99 -0.95
CA PRO A 236 12.20 9.61 -0.26
C PRO A 236 12.10 10.25 1.13
N ILE A 237 10.89 10.59 1.58
CA ILE A 237 10.66 10.94 3.00
C ILE A 237 11.14 9.75 3.87
N TYR A 238 11.67 10.02 5.05
CA TYR A 238 12.24 9.04 5.96
C TYR A 238 13.51 8.34 5.43
N SER A 239 14.06 8.80 4.30
CA SER A 239 15.39 8.37 3.84
C SER A 239 16.50 9.08 4.61
N VAL A 240 17.67 8.44 4.59
CA VAL A 240 18.89 8.90 5.26
C VAL A 240 19.98 9.09 4.22
N ILE A 241 20.52 10.30 4.11
CA ILE A 241 21.72 10.57 3.32
C ILE A 241 22.93 10.58 4.24
N LYS A 242 23.93 9.74 3.96
CA LYS A 242 25.21 9.75 4.67
C LYS A 242 26.32 10.33 3.78
N ARG A 243 27.07 11.31 4.30
CA ARG A 243 28.27 11.88 3.68
C ARG A 243 29.34 12.08 4.75
N GLY A 244 30.33 11.19 4.80
CA GLY A 244 31.35 11.20 5.86
C GLY A 244 30.71 10.97 7.24
N THR A 245 31.00 11.84 8.21
CA THR A 245 30.37 11.83 9.54
C THR A 245 29.01 12.56 9.59
N CYS A 246 28.57 13.12 8.46
CA CYS A 246 27.30 13.83 8.36
C CYS A 246 26.17 12.91 7.91
N GLU A 247 25.06 12.96 8.63
CA GLU A 247 23.81 12.29 8.30
C GLU A 247 22.69 13.32 8.14
N VAL A 248 21.96 13.28 7.01
CA VAL A 248 20.76 14.11 6.80
C VAL A 248 19.54 13.19 6.72
N ARG A 249 18.55 13.43 7.58
CA ARG A 249 17.26 12.73 7.57
C ARG A 249 16.14 13.65 7.14
N PHE A 250 15.22 13.16 6.32
CA PHE A 250 14.02 13.88 5.91
C PHE A 250 12.81 13.35 6.69
N ASP A 251 12.17 14.16 7.53
CA ASP A 251 11.06 13.73 8.42
C ASP A 251 9.72 14.40 8.03
N GLY A 252 9.53 14.69 6.74
CA GLY A 252 8.32 15.27 6.15
C GLY A 252 7.98 16.72 6.55
N SER A 253 8.53 17.21 7.66
CA SER A 253 8.36 18.56 8.21
C SER A 253 9.67 19.29 8.47
N VAL A 254 10.73 18.53 8.72
CA VAL A 254 12.08 19.02 9.05
C VAL A 254 13.09 18.12 8.37
N PHE A 255 14.25 18.68 8.04
CA PHE A 255 15.44 17.86 7.84
C PHE A 255 16.37 17.99 9.05
N MET A 256 16.83 16.84 9.55
CA MET A 256 17.79 16.79 10.64
C MET A 256 19.17 16.57 10.05
N LYS A 257 20.10 17.45 10.37
CA LYS A 257 21.52 17.23 10.10
C LYS A 257 22.19 16.77 11.40
N MET A 258 22.85 15.62 11.36
CA MET A 258 23.70 15.11 12.43
C MET A 258 25.15 15.16 11.99
N GLN A 259 26.00 15.83 12.76
CA GLN A 259 27.44 15.91 12.50
C GLN A 259 28.16 15.72 13.84
N ASP A 260 29.02 14.70 13.97
CA ASP A 260 29.81 14.41 15.17
C ASP A 260 29.00 14.45 16.49
N LYS A 261 27.80 13.81 16.47
CA LYS A 261 26.80 13.78 17.56
C LYS A 261 26.09 15.10 17.88
N ILE A 262 26.36 16.19 17.15
CA ILE A 262 25.59 17.44 17.23
C ILE A 262 24.37 17.30 16.32
N LYS A 263 23.18 17.52 16.87
CA LYS A 263 21.89 17.54 16.14
C LYS A 263 21.51 18.98 15.84
N SER A 264 21.32 19.32 14.56
CA SER A 264 20.67 20.58 14.16
C SER A 264 19.38 20.30 13.40
N PHE A 265 18.33 21.05 13.74
CA PHE A 265 17.01 20.97 13.12
C PHE A 265 16.83 22.17 12.20
N HIS A 266 16.36 21.89 10.99
CA HIS A 266 16.02 22.92 10.03
C HIS A 266 14.60 22.65 9.53
N GLU A 267 13.70 23.59 9.78
CA GLU A 267 12.35 23.59 9.23
C GLU A 267 12.38 23.93 7.75
N ILE A 268 11.43 23.37 7.02
CA ILE A 268 11.22 23.69 5.61
C ILE A 268 10.22 24.83 5.57
N ASP A 269 10.72 26.04 5.37
CA ASP A 269 9.86 27.22 5.21
C ASP A 269 8.92 27.01 4.01
N HIS A 270 7.62 27.25 4.25
CA HIS A 270 6.58 27.11 3.26
C HIS A 270 6.82 28.08 2.10
N VAL A 271 7.11 27.55 0.91
CA VAL A 271 6.99 28.33 -0.33
C VAL A 271 5.50 28.36 -0.66
N SER A 272 4.89 29.51 -0.39
CA SER A 272 3.51 29.89 -0.71
C SER A 272 3.21 29.88 -2.20
#